data_AF-A0A0S3UJI0-F1
#
_entry.id   AF-A0A0S3UJI0-F1
#
_cell.length_a   1.000
_cell.length_b   1.000
_cell.length_c   1.000
_cell.angle_alpha   90.00
_cell.angle_beta   90.00
_cell.angle_gamma   90.00
#
_symmetry.space_group_name_H-M   'P 1'
#
loop_
_entity.id
_entity.type
_entity.pdbx_description
1 polymer ?
#
loop_
_entity_poly.entity_id
_entity_poly.type
_entity_poly.pdbx_seq_one_letter_code
_entity_poly.pdbx_strand_id
1 'polypeptide(L)'
;MRGKVKYVTRSIWYKENVQTVWSSDYHAVRYTNTYAVLYNGDKVNIDEDDIRDYYDRSRITDVLINELSNDLHNVWINYSEGDDEDYWLGGELSDYI
;
A
#
# COMPACT_ATOMS: atom_id res chain seq x y z
N MET A 1 3.10 -14.95 -9.34
CA MET A 1 4.50 -14.96 -8.85
C MET A 1 4.52 -15.13 -7.35
N ARG A 2 5.67 -15.44 -6.76
CA ARG A 2 5.80 -15.63 -5.31
C ARG A 2 7.12 -15.05 -4.83
N GLY A 3 7.08 -14.28 -3.74
CA GLY A 3 8.22 -13.51 -3.26
C GLY A 3 8.20 -13.37 -1.74
N LYS A 4 9.38 -13.15 -1.16
CA LYS A 4 9.55 -13.01 0.29
C LYS A 4 9.62 -11.53 0.64
N VAL A 5 8.80 -11.09 1.59
CA VAL A 5 8.73 -9.68 1.99
C VAL A 5 9.93 -9.30 2.83
N LYS A 6 10.56 -8.18 2.46
CA LYS A 6 11.66 -7.55 3.20
C LYS A 6 11.12 -6.51 4.18
N TYR A 7 10.21 -5.65 3.73
CA TYR A 7 9.51 -4.66 4.57
C TYR A 7 8.28 -4.12 3.84
N VAL A 8 7.41 -3.43 4.56
CA VAL A 8 6.25 -2.70 4.00
C VAL A 8 6.47 -1.20 4.19
N THR A 9 6.07 -0.41 3.21
CA THR A 9 6.15 1.05 3.27
C THR A 9 4.95 1.69 2.60
N ARG A 10 4.76 2.98 2.86
CA ARG A 10 3.67 3.77 2.32
C ARG A 10 4.19 5.05 1.68
N SER A 11 3.80 5.29 0.44
CA SER A 11 4.06 6.53 -0.27
C SER A 11 2.88 7.48 -0.13
N ILE A 12 3.17 8.76 0.10
CA ILE A 12 2.18 9.84 0.15
C ILE A 12 2.61 10.90 -0.86
N TRP A 13 1.72 11.27 -1.78
CA TRP A 13 1.97 12.36 -2.71
C TRP A 13 0.76 13.26 -2.84
N TYR A 14 0.99 14.47 -3.33
CA TYR A 14 -0.05 15.48 -3.51
C TYR A 14 -0.14 15.79 -5.00
N LYS A 15 -1.35 15.75 -5.54
CA LYS A 15 -1.61 16.14 -6.93
C LYS A 15 -2.50 17.37 -6.92
N GLU A 16 -2.16 18.35 -7.74
CA GLU A 16 -2.93 19.59 -7.87
C GLU A 16 -4.38 19.30 -8.26
N ASN A 17 -5.32 19.95 -7.58
CA ASN A 17 -6.73 19.83 -7.90
C ASN A 17 -7.07 20.82 -9.02
N VAL A 18 -6.84 20.40 -10.26
CA VAL A 18 -7.04 21.24 -11.46
C VAL A 18 -8.49 21.76 -11.56
N GLN A 19 -9.46 21.05 -10.99
CA GLN A 19 -10.88 21.44 -11.03
C GLN A 19 -11.21 22.61 -10.10
N THR A 20 -10.46 22.82 -9.01
CA THR A 20 -10.70 23.88 -8.03
C THR A 20 -9.65 24.99 -8.07
N VAL A 21 -8.77 25.00 -9.07
CA VAL A 21 -7.66 25.96 -9.20
C VAL A 21 -8.10 27.44 -9.25
N TRP A 22 -9.35 27.70 -9.61
CA TRP A 22 -9.94 29.05 -9.64
C TRP A 22 -10.72 29.41 -8.35
N SER A 23 -10.78 28.50 -7.37
CA SER A 23 -11.44 28.71 -6.08
C SER A 23 -10.44 29.24 -5.04
N SER A 24 -10.92 30.04 -4.10
CA SER A 24 -10.16 30.42 -2.91
C SER A 24 -9.83 29.22 -2.00
N ASP A 25 -10.59 28.13 -2.11
CA ASP A 25 -10.39 26.86 -1.38
C ASP A 25 -9.56 25.85 -2.19
N TYR A 26 -8.62 26.34 -2.99
CA TYR A 26 -7.70 25.48 -3.75
C TYR A 26 -6.74 24.74 -2.82
N HIS A 27 -6.85 23.41 -2.80
CA HIS A 27 -5.95 22.52 -2.07
C HIS A 27 -5.57 21.31 -2.93
N ALA A 28 -4.31 20.91 -2.87
CA ALA A 28 -3.84 19.69 -3.53
C ALA A 28 -4.51 18.45 -2.91
N VAL A 29 -4.90 17.49 -3.75
CA VAL A 29 -5.47 16.21 -3.32
C VAL A 29 -4.35 15.31 -2.85
N ARG A 30 -4.49 14.74 -1.65
CA ARG A 30 -3.57 13.77 -1.08
C ARG A 30 -3.90 12.37 -1.62
N TYR A 31 -2.90 11.71 -2.17
CA TYR A 31 -2.94 10.31 -2.59
C TYR A 31 -1.98 9.50 -1.73
N THR A 32 -2.34 8.24 -1.50
CA THR A 32 -1.55 7.30 -0.72
C THR A 32 -1.54 5.93 -1.39
N ASN A 33 -0.42 5.23 -1.28
CA ASN A 33 -0.30 3.84 -1.71
C ASN A 33 0.62 3.09 -0.75
N THR A 34 0.21 1.89 -0.34
CA THR A 34 0.95 1.00 0.54
C THR A 34 1.44 -0.21 -0.25
N TYR A 35 2.71 -0.55 -0.13
CA TYR A 35 3.30 -1.68 -0.86
C TYR A 35 4.34 -2.42 -0.03
N ALA A 36 4.40 -3.74 -0.24
CA ALA A 36 5.47 -4.60 0.24
C ALA A 36 6.66 -4.54 -0.71
N VAL A 37 7.86 -4.36 -0.17
CA VAL A 37 9.11 -4.51 -0.90
C VAL A 37 9.65 -5.90 -0.64
N LEU A 38 9.83 -6.65 -1.72
CA LEU A 38 10.32 -8.01 -1.68
C LEU A 38 11.85 -8.06 -1.71
N TYR A 39 12.43 -9.18 -1.26
CA TYR A 39 13.89 -9.38 -1.29
C TYR A 39 14.48 -9.38 -2.71
N ASN A 40 13.68 -9.69 -3.74
CA ASN A 40 14.09 -9.62 -5.15
C ASN A 40 14.01 -8.20 -5.74
N GLY A 41 13.50 -7.22 -4.98
CA GLY A 41 13.37 -5.82 -5.40
C GLY A 41 11.98 -5.42 -5.88
N ASP A 42 11.09 -6.39 -6.10
CA ASP A 42 9.73 -6.12 -6.57
C ASP A 42 8.93 -5.36 -5.51
N LYS A 43 8.05 -4.47 -5.98
CA LYS A 43 7.10 -3.73 -5.14
C LYS A 43 5.71 -4.26 -5.41
N VAL A 44 5.06 -4.76 -4.37
CA VAL A 44 3.72 -5.36 -4.46
C VAL A 44 2.75 -4.47 -3.70
N ASN A 45 1.82 -3.84 -4.42
CA ASN A 45 0.75 -3.03 -3.86
C ASN A 45 -0.17 -3.89 -2.99
N ILE A 46 -0.52 -3.36 -1.82
CA ILE A 46 -1.49 -3.93 -0.89
C ILE A 46 -2.68 -2.97 -0.85
N ASP A 47 -3.89 -3.50 -0.95
CA ASP A 47 -5.09 -2.68 -0.84
C ASP A 47 -5.15 -2.02 0.55
N GLU A 48 -5.31 -0.69 0.57
CA GLU A 48 -5.43 0.05 1.82
C GLU A 48 -6.77 -0.25 2.52
N ASP A 49 -7.81 -0.68 1.80
CA ASP A 49 -9.07 -1.12 2.41
C ASP A 49 -8.90 -2.47 3.12
N ASP A 50 -8.18 -3.43 2.52
CA ASP A 50 -7.85 -4.71 3.19
C ASP A 50 -7.04 -4.49 4.48
N ILE A 51 -6.10 -3.54 4.48
CA ILE A 51 -5.33 -3.19 5.68
C ILE A 51 -6.25 -2.63 6.78
N ARG A 52 -7.20 -1.76 6.39
CA ARG A 52 -8.14 -1.15 7.34
C ARG A 52 -9.05 -2.20 7.95
N ASP A 53 -9.55 -3.11 7.12
CA ASP A 53 -10.46 -4.17 7.54
C ASP A 53 -9.76 -5.19 8.45
N TYR A 54 -8.53 -5.60 8.11
CA TYR A 54 -7.76 -6.55 8.92
C TYR A 54 -7.44 -6.03 10.33
N TYR A 55 -6.97 -4.78 10.44
CA TYR A 55 -6.58 -4.20 11.73
C TYR A 55 -7.72 -3.49 12.47
N ASP A 56 -8.93 -3.46 11.91
CA ASP A 56 -10.08 -2.69 12.39
C ASP A 56 -9.70 -1.23 12.67
N ARG A 57 -9.24 -0.54 11.61
CA ARG A 57 -8.74 0.83 11.65
C ARG A 57 -9.34 1.68 10.56
N SER A 58 -9.82 2.87 10.92
CA SER A 58 -10.22 3.88 9.93
C SER A 58 -9.05 4.65 9.30
N ARG A 59 -7.86 4.61 9.91
CA ARG A 59 -6.69 5.39 9.49
C ARG A 59 -5.44 4.52 9.42
N ILE A 60 -4.72 4.64 8.32
CA ILE A 60 -3.38 4.07 8.16
C ILE A 60 -2.36 5.08 8.66
N THR A 61 -1.68 4.74 9.75
CA THR A 61 -0.65 5.54 10.41
C THR A 61 0.72 4.90 10.24
N ASP A 62 1.79 5.63 10.51
CA ASP A 62 3.15 5.07 10.45
C ASP A 62 3.35 3.92 11.45
N VAL A 63 2.66 3.96 12.60
CA VAL A 63 2.65 2.86 13.57
C VAL A 63 2.03 1.61 12.97
N LEU A 64 0.87 1.76 12.31
CA LEU A 64 0.20 0.65 11.64
C LEU A 64 1.05 0.07 10.49
N ILE A 65 1.73 0.93 9.72
CA ILE A 65 2.64 0.46 8.66
C ILE A 65 3.83 -0.29 9.24
N ASN A 66 4.37 0.12 10.39
CA ASN A 66 5.43 -0.61 11.07
C ASN A 66 4.94 -1.96 11.62
N GLU A 67 3.73 -2.02 12.18
CA GLU A 67 3.08 -3.28 12.61
C GLU A 67 2.92 -4.22 11.41
N LEU A 68 2.28 -3.76 10.34
CA LEU A 68 2.12 -4.52 9.09
C LEU A 68 3.47 -4.97 8.50
N SER A 69 4.49 -4.10 8.53
CA SER A 69 5.83 -4.45 8.06
C SER A 69 6.48 -5.55 8.90
N ASN A 70 6.22 -5.60 10.20
CA ASN A 70 6.73 -6.64 11.08
C ASN A 70 5.98 -7.96 10.86
N ASP A 71 4.66 -7.90 10.75
CA ASP A 71 3.80 -9.07 10.56
C ASP A 71 4.10 -9.76 9.22
N LEU A 72 4.31 -8.98 8.15
CA LEU A 72 4.70 -9.51 6.85
C LEU A 72 6.22 -9.77 6.73
N HIS A 73 7.07 -9.36 7.67
CA HIS A 73 8.51 -9.54 7.52
C HIS A 73 8.88 -11.02 7.38
N ASN A 74 9.64 -11.36 6.34
CA ASN A 74 9.99 -12.74 5.98
C ASN A 74 8.80 -13.65 5.60
N VAL A 75 7.60 -13.12 5.42
CA VAL A 75 6.46 -13.88 4.90
C VAL A 75 6.59 -14.05 3.39
N TRP A 76 6.15 -15.21 2.89
CA TRP A 76 6.04 -15.48 1.46
C TRP A 76 4.65 -15.10 0.97
N ILE A 77 4.58 -14.13 0.07
CA ILE A 77 3.32 -13.68 -0.54
C ILE A 77 3.24 -14.12 -2.00
N ASN A 78 2.02 -14.39 -2.47
CA ASN A 78 1.76 -14.50 -3.90
C ASN A 78 1.33 -13.13 -4.42
N TYR A 79 1.71 -12.84 -5.66
CA TYR A 79 1.39 -11.58 -6.32
C TYR A 79 1.27 -11.76 -7.83
N SER A 80 0.55 -10.88 -8.49
CA SER A 80 0.39 -10.86 -9.94
C SER A 80 0.70 -9.48 -10.49
N GLU A 81 1.13 -9.43 -11.74
CA GLU A 81 1.22 -8.19 -12.50
C GLU A 81 -0.19 -7.65 -12.73
N GLY A 82 -0.39 -6.38 -12.41
CA GLY A 82 -1.60 -5.64 -12.74
C GLY A 82 -1.37 -4.74 -13.96
N ASP A 83 -2.23 -3.74 -14.10
CA ASP A 83 -2.09 -2.75 -15.16
C ASP A 83 -0.88 -1.83 -14.89
N ASP A 84 -0.26 -1.32 -15.96
CA ASP A 84 0.86 -0.37 -15.93
C ASP A 84 2.14 -0.85 -15.19
N GLU A 85 2.49 -2.15 -15.29
CA GLU A 85 3.73 -2.75 -14.76
C GLU A 85 3.83 -2.79 -13.21
N ASP A 86 2.73 -2.52 -12.49
CA ASP A 86 2.68 -2.64 -11.05
C ASP A 86 2.29 -4.06 -10.60
N TYR A 87 2.89 -4.57 -9.51
CA TYR A 87 2.47 -5.83 -8.92
C TYR A 87 1.42 -5.63 -7.83
N TRP A 88 0.45 -6.54 -7.76
CA TRP A 88 -0.63 -6.54 -6.77
C TRP A 88 -0.60 -7.81 -5.93
N LEU A 89 -0.92 -7.68 -4.65
CA LEU A 89 -1.07 -8.81 -3.76
C LEU A 89 -2.11 -9.78 -4.33
N GLY A 90 -1.77 -11.08 -4.35
CA GLY A 90 -2.69 -12.11 -4.78
C GLY A 90 -3.50 -12.63 -3.60
N GLY A 91 -4.82 -12.48 -3.63
CA GLY A 91 -5.69 -12.81 -2.51
C GLY A 91 -5.82 -11.64 -1.52
N GLU A 92 -6.29 -11.93 -0.32
CA GLU A 92 -6.52 -10.94 0.73
C GLU A 92 -5.30 -10.84 1.67
N LEU A 93 -5.15 -9.72 2.36
CA LEU A 93 -4.07 -9.54 3.33
C LEU A 93 -4.05 -10.65 4.41
N SER A 94 -5.23 -11.08 4.87
CA SER A 94 -5.40 -12.14 5.89
C SER A 94 -4.90 -13.52 5.47
N ASP A 95 -4.68 -13.77 4.17
CA ASP A 95 -4.09 -15.03 3.72
C ASP A 95 -2.62 -15.17 4.14
N TYR A 96 -1.99 -14.08 4.57
CA TYR A 96 -0.56 -13.98 4.82
C TYR A 96 -0.19 -13.60 6.26
N ILE A 97 -1.14 -13.15 7.07
CA ILE A 97 -0.97 -12.76 8.48
C ILE A 97 -2.13 -13.26 9.34
#